data_AF-A0A0Q5NLK8-F1
#
_entry.id   AF-A0A0Q5NLK8-F1
#
_cell.length_a   1.000
_cell.length_b   1.000
_cell.length_c   1.000
_cell.angle_alpha   90.00
_cell.angle_beta   90.00
_cell.angle_gamma   90.00
#
_symmetry.space_group_name_H-M   'P 1'
#
loop_
_entity.id
_entity.type
_entity.pdbx_description
1 polymer ?
#
loop_
_entity_poly.entity_id
_entity_poly.type
_entity_poly.pdbx_seq_one_letter_code
_entity_poly.pdbx_strand_id
1 'polypeptide(L)'
;RPVAQATQIVLQPAQASLNDAWRQTIVATWNKSFAGRYPFDNTDNDASIPELARFLRPQGGMISTFLNTQLAGVLELQGDQWVEVNTRGGALQFDPSFIKAVNTLQRIAGHLMAQGEPQYRFDFKPVPTPGITDTLLTIDTQKLHYYNQRETWHGLMWPRADTRHHGHAAHHRHAKASLLQPA
;
A
#
# COMPACT_ATOMS: atom_id res chain seq x y z
N ARG A 1 34.49 19.91 23.34
CA ARG A 1 33.90 18.92 24.27
C ARG A 1 34.09 17.52 23.66
N PRO A 2 34.92 16.64 24.24
CA PRO A 2 35.29 15.35 23.64
C PRO A 2 34.14 14.34 23.53
N VAL A 3 33.18 14.39 24.47
CA VAL A 3 32.05 13.45 24.52
C VAL A 3 31.15 13.57 23.28
N ALA A 4 30.82 14.79 22.84
CA ALA A 4 30.00 15.02 21.65
C ALA A 4 30.68 14.52 20.36
N GLN A 5 32.01 14.65 20.27
CA GLN A 5 32.80 14.13 19.16
C GLN A 5 32.84 12.59 19.18
N ALA A 6 33.00 11.98 20.35
CA ALA A 6 32.92 10.53 20.51
C ALA A 6 31.52 9.98 20.16
N THR A 7 30.44 10.69 20.49
CA THR A 7 29.08 10.29 20.08
C THR A 7 28.94 10.32 18.56
N GLN A 8 29.46 11.35 17.89
CA GLN A 8 29.34 11.50 16.44
C GLN A 8 30.17 10.47 15.65
N ILE A 9 31.32 10.04 16.18
CA ILE A 9 32.17 8.98 15.59
C ILE A 9 31.49 7.60 15.64
N VAL A 10 30.63 7.34 16.64
CA VAL A 10 29.89 6.07 16.76
C VAL A 10 28.57 6.10 15.97
N LEU A 11 27.93 7.27 15.86
CA LEU A 11 26.63 7.43 15.21
C LEU A 11 26.67 7.27 13.68
N GLN A 12 27.69 7.79 12.99
CA GLN A 12 27.76 7.69 11.52
C GLN A 12 27.89 6.24 11.02
N PRO A 13 28.77 5.38 11.58
CA PRO A 13 28.82 3.97 11.22
C PRO A 13 27.53 3.19 11.56
N ALA A 14 26.85 3.57 12.63
CA ALA A 14 25.57 2.97 13.01
C ALA A 14 24.45 3.34 12.00
N GLN A 15 24.39 4.59 11.56
CA GLN A 15 23.48 5.04 10.50
C GLN A 15 23.72 4.32 9.17
N ALA A 16 24.99 4.17 8.78
CA ALA A 16 25.36 3.43 7.57
C ALA A 16 24.92 1.97 7.65
N SER A 17 25.23 1.30 8.76
CA SER A 17 24.82 -0.09 9.02
C SER A 17 23.30 -0.26 8.98
N LEU A 18 22.54 0.67 9.56
CA LEU A 18 21.07 0.67 9.54
C LEU A 18 20.53 0.83 8.10
N ASN A 19 21.12 1.74 7.32
CA ASN A 19 20.76 1.95 5.92
C ASN A 19 21.05 0.70 5.07
N ASP A 20 22.18 0.02 5.32
CA ASP A 20 22.51 -1.24 4.67
C ASP A 20 21.53 -2.35 5.06
N ALA A 21 21.18 -2.46 6.35
CA ALA A 21 20.19 -3.41 6.81
C ALA A 21 18.83 -3.17 6.14
N TRP A 22 18.35 -1.92 6.07
CA TRP A 22 17.10 -1.57 5.37
C TRP A 22 17.16 -1.95 3.89
N ARG A 23 18.25 -1.61 3.19
CA ARG A 23 18.42 -1.92 1.77
C ARG A 23 18.41 -3.42 1.50
N GLN A 24 19.13 -4.20 2.31
CA GLN A 24 19.28 -5.64 2.10
C GLN A 24 18.03 -6.43 2.49
N THR A 25 17.33 -6.00 3.54
CA THR A 25 16.18 -6.75 4.06
C THR A 25 14.86 -6.34 3.40
N ILE A 26 14.59 -5.04 3.33
CA ILE A 26 13.32 -4.52 2.85
C ILE A 26 13.40 -4.18 1.36
N VAL A 27 14.31 -3.30 0.96
CA VAL A 27 14.34 -2.77 -0.43
C VAL A 27 14.66 -3.87 -1.45
N ALA A 28 15.66 -4.70 -1.18
CA ALA A 28 16.02 -5.79 -2.10
C ALA A 28 14.87 -6.79 -2.28
N THR A 29 14.20 -7.18 -1.19
CA THR A 29 13.05 -8.08 -1.25
C THR A 29 11.86 -7.41 -1.94
N TRP A 30 11.59 -6.14 -1.66
CA TRP A 30 10.53 -5.36 -2.30
C TRP A 30 10.72 -5.30 -3.81
N ASN A 31 11.92 -4.91 -4.27
CA ASN A 31 12.22 -4.83 -5.70
C ASN A 31 12.12 -6.20 -6.37
N LYS A 32 12.57 -7.26 -5.71
CA LYS A 32 12.40 -8.63 -6.24
C LYS A 32 10.92 -9.00 -6.43
N SER A 33 10.06 -8.59 -5.51
CA SER A 33 8.63 -8.91 -5.56
C SER A 33 7.85 -8.03 -6.53
N PHE A 34 8.24 -6.77 -6.71
CA PHE A 34 7.38 -5.75 -7.33
C PHE A 34 7.97 -5.01 -8.54
N ALA A 35 9.27 -5.11 -8.83
CA ALA A 35 9.84 -4.47 -10.02
C ALA A 35 9.24 -5.07 -11.30
N GLY A 36 8.87 -4.21 -12.25
CA GLY A 36 8.21 -4.58 -13.49
C GLY A 36 6.77 -5.06 -13.32
N ARG A 37 6.09 -4.64 -12.24
CA ARG A 37 4.71 -5.05 -11.95
C ARG A 37 3.80 -3.86 -11.67
N TYR A 38 2.58 -3.92 -12.18
CA TYR A 38 1.50 -3.02 -11.81
C TYR A 38 1.12 -3.20 -10.32
N PRO A 39 0.87 -2.13 -9.55
CA PRO A 39 0.78 -0.72 -9.95
C PRO A 39 2.10 0.07 -9.83
N PHE A 40 3.22 -0.59 -9.54
CA PHE A 40 4.51 0.09 -9.34
C PHE A 40 5.16 0.51 -10.66
N ASP A 41 4.95 -0.30 -11.71
CA ASP A 41 5.34 -0.01 -13.08
C ASP A 41 4.13 -0.20 -14.02
N ASN A 42 4.09 0.57 -15.11
CA ASN A 42 3.02 0.49 -16.11
C ASN A 42 3.22 -0.75 -17.02
N THR A 43 2.81 -1.92 -16.54
CA THR A 43 2.97 -3.21 -17.21
C THR A 43 1.72 -4.07 -17.03
N ASP A 44 1.55 -5.12 -17.84
CA ASP A 44 0.44 -6.07 -17.71
C ASP A 44 0.65 -7.13 -16.61
N ASN A 45 1.77 -7.08 -15.88
CA ASN A 45 2.08 -8.03 -14.82
C ASN A 45 1.62 -7.49 -13.48
N ASP A 46 0.62 -8.09 -12.86
CA ASP A 46 0.16 -7.63 -11.55
C ASP A 46 1.11 -8.01 -10.40
N ALA A 47 1.23 -7.11 -9.43
CA ALA A 47 1.82 -7.38 -8.13
C ALA A 47 0.92 -8.32 -7.32
N SER A 48 1.54 -9.25 -6.60
CA SER A 48 0.82 -10.17 -5.72
C SER A 48 0.30 -9.41 -4.49
N ILE A 49 -1.03 -9.37 -4.32
CA ILE A 49 -1.67 -8.81 -3.12
C ILE A 49 -1.25 -9.54 -1.85
N PRO A 50 -1.19 -10.90 -1.81
CA PRO A 50 -0.64 -11.61 -0.65
C PRO A 50 0.82 -11.21 -0.33
N GLU A 51 1.63 -10.98 -1.36
CA GLU A 51 3.01 -10.56 -1.16
C GLU A 51 3.08 -9.13 -0.62
N LEU A 52 2.24 -8.21 -1.12
CA LEU A 52 2.09 -6.87 -0.54
C LEU A 52 1.67 -6.95 0.93
N ALA A 53 0.71 -7.82 1.26
CA ALA A 53 0.26 -8.03 2.64
C ALA A 53 1.39 -8.50 3.56
N ARG A 54 2.30 -9.35 3.06
CA ARG A 54 3.48 -9.82 3.81
C ARG A 54 4.41 -8.67 4.24
N PHE A 55 4.55 -7.64 3.41
CA PHE A 55 5.30 -6.44 3.78
C PHE A 55 4.53 -5.55 4.75
N LEU A 56 3.25 -5.34 4.45
CA LEU A 56 2.47 -4.25 5.02
C LEU A 56 1.71 -4.61 6.30
N ARG A 57 1.63 -5.90 6.67
CA ARG A 57 0.83 -6.34 7.82
C ARG A 57 1.14 -5.48 9.06
N PRO A 58 0.15 -4.82 9.69
CA PRO A 58 0.40 -3.88 10.77
C PRO A 58 1.21 -4.48 11.92
N GLN A 59 0.97 -5.75 12.22
CA GLN A 59 1.75 -6.54 13.17
C GLN A 59 2.41 -7.71 12.45
N GLY A 60 3.73 -7.87 12.65
CA GLY A 60 4.51 -8.96 12.06
C GLY A 60 4.77 -8.84 10.55
N GLY A 61 4.36 -7.74 9.90
CA GLY A 61 4.78 -7.44 8.54
C GLY A 61 6.26 -7.09 8.50
N MET A 62 6.90 -7.26 7.34
CA MET A 62 8.35 -7.00 7.23
C MET A 62 8.71 -5.57 7.64
N ILE A 63 7.95 -4.57 7.17
CA ILE A 63 8.23 -3.16 7.44
C ILE A 63 8.01 -2.86 8.92
N SER A 64 6.82 -3.18 9.46
CA SER A 64 6.51 -2.93 10.87
C SER A 64 7.48 -3.63 11.82
N THR A 65 7.93 -4.84 11.47
CA THR A 65 8.94 -5.58 12.25
C THR A 65 10.30 -4.88 12.21
N PHE A 66 10.76 -4.43 11.03
CA PHE A 66 12.01 -3.69 10.93
C PHE A 66 11.98 -2.41 11.76
N LEU A 67 10.92 -1.60 11.62
CA LEU A 67 10.79 -0.34 12.35
C LEU A 67 10.77 -0.56 13.88
N ASN A 68 9.99 -1.53 14.35
CA ASN A 68 9.92 -1.86 15.79
C ASN A 68 11.21 -2.46 16.36
N THR A 69 12.06 -3.08 15.55
CA THR A 69 13.27 -3.76 16.04
C THR A 69 14.53 -2.93 15.88
N GLN A 70 14.69 -2.25 14.75
CA GLN A 70 15.90 -1.51 14.39
C GLN A 70 15.80 -0.01 14.70
N LEU A 71 14.57 0.54 14.75
CA LEU A 71 14.32 1.97 14.99
C LEU A 71 13.57 2.23 16.31
N ALA A 72 13.52 1.23 17.20
CA ALA A 72 12.94 1.39 18.52
C ALA A 72 13.58 2.57 19.27
N GLY A 73 12.75 3.44 19.84
CA GLY A 73 13.19 4.60 20.64
C GLY A 73 13.64 5.83 19.83
N VAL A 74 13.70 5.74 18.50
CA VAL A 74 13.87 6.90 17.60
C VAL A 74 12.68 7.09 16.66
N LEU A 75 11.92 6.03 16.39
CA LEU A 75 10.67 6.05 15.67
C LEU A 75 9.62 5.25 16.45
N GLU A 76 8.45 5.84 16.64
CA GLU A 76 7.35 5.20 17.38
C GLU A 76 6.05 5.28 16.59
N LEU A 77 5.21 4.25 16.73
CA LEU A 77 3.87 4.26 16.18
C LEU A 77 2.93 5.02 17.14
N GLN A 78 2.44 6.18 16.69
CA GLN A 78 1.48 7.00 17.40
C GLN A 78 0.15 6.98 16.65
N GLY A 79 -0.85 6.30 17.23
CA GLY A 79 -2.10 6.03 16.52
C GLY A 79 -1.86 5.12 15.32
N ASP A 80 -2.05 5.66 14.11
CA ASP A 80 -1.85 4.98 12.84
C ASP A 80 -0.64 5.52 12.05
N GLN A 81 0.19 6.38 12.63
CA GLN A 81 1.35 6.98 11.98
C GLN A 81 2.65 6.71 12.73
N TRP A 82 3.71 6.42 12.00
CA TRP A 82 5.08 6.40 12.48
C TRP A 82 5.61 7.83 12.61
N VAL A 83 6.03 8.18 13.81
CA VAL A 83 6.47 9.53 14.17
C VAL A 83 7.88 9.47 14.76
N GLU A 84 8.72 10.42 14.35
CA GLU A 84 10.06 10.59 14.91
C GLU A 84 9.98 11.02 16.37
N VAL A 85 10.71 10.32 17.24
CA VAL A 85 10.81 10.67 18.64
C VAL A 85 12.12 11.39 18.86
N ASN A 86 12.02 12.70 19.14
CA ASN A 86 13.18 13.52 19.47
C ASN A 86 13.75 13.10 20.83
N THR A 87 14.66 12.13 20.81
CA THR A 87 15.53 11.87 21.95
C THR A 87 16.47 13.08 22.11
N ARG A 88 16.56 13.60 23.35
CA ARG A 88 17.30 14.83 23.71
C ARG A 88 18.75 14.72 23.23
N GLY A 89 19.07 15.24 22.04
CA GLY A 89 20.40 15.12 21.45
C GLY A 89 20.49 15.24 19.92
N GLY A 90 19.38 15.17 19.16
CA GLY A 90 19.38 15.48 17.71
C GLY A 90 20.27 14.56 16.85
N ALA A 91 20.52 13.33 17.30
CA ALA A 91 21.55 12.46 16.76
C ALA A 91 21.16 11.72 15.46
N LEU A 92 19.86 11.62 15.15
CA LEU A 92 19.34 10.92 14.00
C LEU A 92 18.24 11.78 13.36
N GLN A 93 18.47 12.28 12.15
CA GLN A 93 17.44 12.93 11.34
C GLN A 93 17.00 11.93 10.28
N PHE A 94 15.70 11.65 10.20
CA PHE A 94 15.17 10.83 9.12
C PHE A 94 14.97 11.68 7.87
N ASP A 95 15.09 11.03 6.71
CA ASP A 95 14.63 11.61 5.46
C ASP A 95 13.09 11.74 5.52
N PRO A 96 12.52 12.95 5.36
CA PRO A 96 11.07 13.12 5.31
C PRO A 96 10.38 12.26 4.25
N SER A 97 11.07 11.93 3.16
CA SER A 97 10.55 11.05 2.10
C SER A 97 10.35 9.62 2.60
N PHE A 98 11.26 9.11 3.44
CA PHE A 98 11.16 7.81 4.07
C PHE A 98 9.96 7.74 5.02
N ILE A 99 9.81 8.73 5.91
CA ILE A 99 8.68 8.81 6.85
C ILE A 99 7.36 8.89 6.10
N LYS A 100 7.28 9.71 5.05
CA LYS A 100 6.10 9.81 4.18
C LYS A 100 5.77 8.47 3.52
N ALA A 101 6.78 7.77 2.99
CA ALA A 101 6.58 6.49 2.32
C ALA A 101 6.05 5.43 3.29
N VAL A 102 6.70 5.26 4.45
CA VAL A 102 6.26 4.31 5.49
C VAL A 102 4.83 4.59 5.93
N ASN A 103 4.48 5.86 6.18
CA ASN A 103 3.14 6.24 6.58
C ASN A 103 2.08 6.08 5.48
N THR A 104 2.47 6.24 4.22
CA THR A 104 1.59 5.94 3.08
C THR A 104 1.27 4.45 3.05
N LEU A 105 2.30 3.60 3.19
CA LEU A 105 2.14 2.15 3.23
C LEU A 105 1.32 1.68 4.45
N GLN A 106 1.53 2.29 5.62
CA GLN A 106 0.74 2.03 6.83
C GLN A 106 -0.75 2.36 6.61
N ARG A 107 -1.06 3.47 5.95
CA ARG A 107 -2.44 3.85 5.63
C ARG A 107 -3.09 2.87 4.66
N ILE A 108 -2.36 2.46 3.61
CA ILE A 108 -2.82 1.41 2.68
C ILE A 108 -3.11 0.13 3.45
N ALA A 109 -2.20 -0.30 4.33
CA ALA A 109 -2.35 -1.48 5.17
C ALA A 109 -3.61 -1.43 6.04
N GLY A 110 -3.86 -0.29 6.70
CA GLY A 110 -5.01 -0.09 7.56
C GLY A 110 -6.36 -0.24 6.83
N HIS A 111 -6.45 0.23 5.59
CA HIS A 111 -7.66 0.08 4.79
C HIS A 111 -7.78 -1.30 4.15
N LEU A 112 -6.69 -1.79 3.55
CA LEU A 112 -6.67 -3.07 2.84
C LEU A 112 -6.85 -4.25 3.79
N MET A 113 -6.34 -4.19 5.02
CA MET A 113 -6.36 -5.30 5.98
C MET A 113 -7.17 -4.96 7.23
N ALA A 114 -8.19 -4.12 7.12
CA ALA A 114 -9.06 -3.75 8.24
C ALA A 114 -9.69 -4.96 8.96
N GLN A 115 -9.84 -6.09 8.26
CA GLN A 115 -10.40 -7.35 8.78
C GLN A 115 -9.32 -8.45 8.95
N GLY A 116 -8.04 -8.09 8.95
CA GLY A 116 -6.90 -9.00 9.14
C GLY A 116 -6.34 -9.63 7.86
N GLU A 117 -7.13 -9.66 6.78
CA GLU A 117 -6.71 -10.13 5.46
C GLU A 117 -6.97 -9.07 4.38
N PRO A 118 -6.22 -9.09 3.26
CA PRO A 118 -6.38 -8.11 2.17
C PRO A 118 -7.77 -8.18 1.54
N GLN A 119 -8.60 -7.18 1.82
CA GLN A 119 -9.94 -7.03 1.30
C GLN A 119 -10.42 -5.58 1.41
N TYR A 120 -10.96 -5.08 0.31
CA TYR A 120 -11.56 -3.76 0.19
C TYR A 120 -13.04 -3.92 -0.21
N ARG A 121 -13.93 -3.20 0.48
CA ARG A 121 -15.37 -3.20 0.18
C ARG A 121 -15.76 -1.79 -0.26
N PHE A 122 -16.54 -1.71 -1.33
CA PHE A 122 -17.00 -0.46 -1.90
C PHE A 122 -18.35 -0.67 -2.59
N ASP A 123 -19.12 0.40 -2.69
CA ASP A 123 -20.44 0.35 -3.30
C ASP A 123 -20.44 1.07 -4.66
N PHE A 124 -21.12 0.47 -5.64
CA PHE A 124 -21.38 1.07 -6.93
C PHE A 124 -22.86 1.39 -7.09
N LYS A 125 -23.15 2.61 -7.53
CA LYS A 125 -24.49 3.00 -8.00
C LYS A 125 -24.42 3.30 -9.50
N PRO A 126 -24.97 2.43 -10.37
CA PRO A 126 -25.07 2.77 -11.78
C PRO A 126 -26.04 3.93 -11.97
N VAL A 127 -25.74 4.82 -12.91
CA VAL A 127 -26.56 6.00 -13.24
C VAL A 127 -26.99 5.90 -14.71
N PRO A 128 -28.26 6.19 -15.05
CA PRO A 128 -28.73 6.25 -16.43
C PRO A 128 -27.88 7.18 -17.27
N THR A 129 -27.45 6.69 -18.43
CA THR A 129 -26.70 7.51 -19.40
C THR A 129 -27.47 7.53 -20.72
N PRO A 130 -27.83 8.71 -21.26
CA PRO A 130 -28.54 8.82 -22.51
C PRO A 130 -27.86 8.03 -23.64
N GLY A 131 -28.64 7.24 -24.38
CA GLY A 131 -28.14 6.41 -25.49
C GLY A 131 -27.50 5.08 -25.07
N ILE A 132 -27.33 4.80 -23.78
CA ILE A 132 -26.88 3.50 -23.27
C ILE A 132 -28.07 2.76 -22.68
N THR A 133 -28.38 1.57 -23.19
CA THR A 133 -29.51 0.74 -22.71
C THR A 133 -29.08 -0.43 -21.84
N ASP A 134 -27.80 -0.77 -21.85
CA ASP A 134 -27.22 -1.91 -21.15
C ASP A 134 -25.78 -1.54 -20.73
N THR A 135 -25.51 -1.68 -19.43
CA THR A 135 -24.19 -1.55 -18.82
C THR A 135 -23.88 -2.79 -17.99
N LEU A 136 -22.80 -3.49 -18.33
CA LEU A 136 -22.24 -4.59 -17.55
C LEU A 136 -20.85 -4.22 -17.01
N LEU A 137 -20.75 -4.05 -15.70
CA LEU A 137 -19.47 -3.95 -14.98
C LEU A 137 -19.13 -5.32 -14.39
N THR A 138 -17.92 -5.81 -14.65
CA THR A 138 -17.41 -7.03 -14.03
C THR A 138 -16.10 -6.71 -13.30
N ILE A 139 -16.06 -7.00 -12.00
CA ILE A 139 -14.85 -6.92 -11.16
C ILE A 139 -14.62 -8.30 -10.57
N ASP A 140 -13.48 -8.91 -10.87
CA ASP A 140 -13.21 -10.33 -10.64
C ASP A 140 -14.35 -11.20 -11.23
N THR A 141 -15.09 -11.92 -10.39
CA THR A 141 -16.26 -12.73 -10.78
C THR A 141 -17.59 -12.02 -10.52
N GLN A 142 -17.56 -10.81 -9.95
CA GLN A 142 -18.76 -10.06 -9.58
C GLN A 142 -19.28 -9.23 -10.75
N LYS A 143 -20.54 -9.47 -11.13
CA LYS A 143 -21.21 -8.78 -12.23
C LYS A 143 -22.27 -7.80 -11.70
N LEU A 144 -22.22 -6.56 -12.17
CA LEU A 144 -23.25 -5.54 -12.00
C LEU A 144 -23.82 -5.24 -13.38
N HIS A 145 -25.07 -5.63 -13.61
CA HIS A 145 -25.76 -5.48 -14.89
C HIS A 145 -26.93 -4.50 -14.74
N TYR A 146 -26.92 -3.44 -15.54
CA TYR A 146 -27.83 -2.31 -15.42
C TYR A 146 -28.45 -1.94 -16.77
N TYR A 147 -29.77 -1.77 -16.78
CA TYR A 147 -30.62 -1.55 -17.95
C TYR A 147 -31.49 -0.29 -17.80
N ASN A 148 -30.98 0.75 -17.13
CA ASN A 148 -31.73 1.97 -16.78
C ASN A 148 -32.97 1.74 -15.89
N GLN A 149 -32.97 0.66 -15.11
CA GLN A 149 -33.94 0.49 -14.02
C GLN A 149 -33.65 1.45 -12.85
N ARG A 150 -34.49 1.43 -11.81
CA ARG A 150 -34.27 2.24 -10.60
C ARG A 150 -32.86 2.05 -10.05
N GLU A 151 -32.16 3.15 -9.81
CA GLU A 151 -30.81 3.15 -9.27
C GLU A 151 -30.79 2.56 -7.85
N THR A 152 -29.87 1.63 -7.60
CA THR A 152 -29.62 1.05 -6.28
C THR A 152 -28.12 0.93 -6.05
N TRP A 153 -27.70 1.04 -4.78
CA TRP A 153 -26.33 0.76 -4.38
C TRP A 153 -26.07 -0.75 -4.42
N HIS A 154 -24.91 -1.14 -4.95
CA HIS A 154 -24.46 -2.52 -5.04
C HIS A 154 -23.10 -2.64 -4.38
N GLY A 155 -23.02 -3.40 -3.30
CA GLY A 155 -21.76 -3.69 -2.63
C GLY A 155 -20.91 -4.69 -3.43
N LEU A 156 -19.66 -4.32 -3.64
CA LEU A 156 -18.63 -5.12 -4.27
C LEU A 156 -17.44 -5.30 -3.31
N MET A 157 -16.63 -6.31 -3.58
CA MET A 157 -15.49 -6.67 -2.76
C MET A 157 -14.31 -7.00 -3.67
N TRP A 158 -13.12 -6.54 -3.30
CA TRP A 158 -11.89 -6.81 -4.03
C TRP A 158 -10.72 -7.03 -3.06
N PRO A 159 -9.78 -7.94 -3.34
CA PRO A 159 -9.89 -8.97 -4.35
C PRO A 159 -10.90 -10.04 -3.92
N ARG A 160 -11.63 -10.59 -4.88
CA ARG A 160 -12.40 -11.81 -4.69
C ARG A 160 -11.71 -12.94 -5.44
N ALA A 161 -11.30 -13.97 -4.72
CA ALA A 161 -10.59 -15.09 -5.32
C ALA A 161 -11.38 -15.70 -6.48
N ASP A 162 -10.83 -15.64 -7.69
CA ASP A 162 -11.16 -16.57 -8.75
C ASP A 162 -10.16 -17.73 -8.68
N THR A 163 -10.66 -18.96 -8.66
CA THR A 163 -9.81 -20.16 -8.61
C THR A 163 -9.17 -20.47 -9.96
N ARG A 164 -9.40 -19.65 -11.00
CA ARG A 164 -8.85 -19.85 -12.33
C ARG A 164 -8.48 -18.50 -12.96
N HIS A 165 -7.23 -18.39 -13.42
CA HIS A 165 -6.62 -17.29 -14.19
C HIS A 165 -5.88 -16.21 -13.39
N HIS A 166 -4.58 -16.44 -13.22
CA HIS A 166 -3.59 -15.37 -13.10
C HIS A 166 -3.43 -14.72 -14.48
N GLY A 167 -3.97 -13.50 -14.65
CA GLY A 167 -3.83 -12.70 -15.87
C GLY A 167 -5.09 -11.90 -16.16
N HIS A 168 -5.17 -10.66 -15.66
CA HIS A 168 -6.25 -9.75 -15.98
C HIS A 168 -6.01 -9.11 -17.36
N ALA A 169 -6.64 -9.64 -18.40
CA ALA A 169 -6.83 -8.90 -19.65
C ALA A 169 -8.10 -8.05 -19.52
N ALA A 170 -7.96 -6.75 -19.28
CA ALA A 170 -9.06 -5.81 -19.34
C ALA A 170 -9.49 -5.62 -20.82
N HIS A 171 -10.50 -6.36 -21.26
CA HIS A 171 -11.15 -6.09 -22.55
C HIS A 171 -12.04 -4.85 -22.42
N HIS A 172 -11.45 -3.67 -22.64
CA HIS A 172 -12.21 -2.45 -22.89
C HIS A 172 -12.78 -2.49 -24.32
N ARG A 173 -14.11 -2.61 -24.46
CA ARG A 173 -14.82 -1.99 -25.60
C ARG A 173 -15.29 -0.61 -25.17
N HIS A 174 -14.99 0.38 -26.00
CA HIS A 174 -15.12 1.81 -25.73
C HIS A 174 -16.40 2.21 -25.00
N ALA A 175 -16.24 2.82 -23.82
CA ALA A 175 -17.09 3.92 -23.38
C ALA A 175 -16.19 4.87 -22.57
N LYS A 176 -15.96 6.08 -23.11
CA LYS A 176 -15.31 7.17 -22.37
C LYS A 176 -16.21 7.50 -21.18
N ALA A 177 -15.76 7.21 -19.97
CA ALA A 177 -16.32 7.77 -18.75
C ALA A 177 -15.18 8.42 -17.97
N SER A 178 -15.04 9.74 -18.15
CA SER A 178 -14.37 10.60 -17.16
C SER A 178 -15.21 10.63 -15.87
N LEU A 179 -14.56 11.08 -14.77
CA LEU A 179 -15.12 11.38 -13.44
C LEU A 179 -15.20 10.17 -12.49
N LEU A 180 -14.91 10.25 -11.18
CA LEU A 180 -14.75 11.38 -10.24
C LEU A 180 -13.89 10.92 -9.05
N GLN A 181 -13.19 11.87 -8.43
CA GLN A 181 -12.41 11.71 -7.20
C GLN A 181 -13.30 11.27 -6.02
N PRO A 182 -12.83 10.43 -5.08
CA PRO A 182 -13.48 10.26 -3.79
C PRO A 182 -13.16 11.43 -2.86
N ALA A 183 -14.16 11.80 -2.05
CA ALA A 183 -14.08 12.77 -0.97
C ALA A 183 -13.12 12.33 0.14
#